data_AF-A0A963EB31-F1
#
_entry.id   AF-A0A963EB31-F1
#
_cell.length_a   1.000
_cell.length_b   1.000
_cell.length_c   1.000
_cell.angle_alpha   90.00
_cell.angle_beta   90.00
_cell.angle_gamma   90.00
#
_symmetry.space_group_name_H-M   'P 1'
#
loop_
_entity.id
_entity.type
_entity.pdbx_description
1 polymer ?
#
loop_
_entity_poly.entity_id
_entity_poly.type
_entity_poly.pdbx_seq_one_letter_code
_entity_poly.pdbx_strand_id
1 'polypeptide(L)' 'MSSESPGNNKWVFSFSEGDGKNKTLLGGKGANLCEMTRIGLNVPPGFV' A
#
# COMPACT_ATOMS: atom_id res chain seq x y z
N MET A 1 28.37 -6.77 -15.68
CA MET A 1 26.99 -7.13 -16.07
C MET A 1 26.10 -6.86 -14.87
N SER A 2 25.84 -5.58 -14.63
CA SER A 2 24.98 -5.13 -13.52
C SER A 2 23.58 -5.05 -14.11
N SER A 3 22.72 -6.01 -13.76
CA SER A 3 21.32 -6.02 -14.18
C SER A 3 20.59 -4.89 -13.48
N GLU A 4 20.49 -3.75 -14.16
CA GLU A 4 19.57 -2.67 -13.80
C GLU A 4 18.15 -3.23 -14.00
N SER A 5 17.45 -3.48 -12.88
CA SER A 5 16.06 -3.95 -12.91
C SER A 5 15.17 -2.80 -13.41
N PRO A 6 14.18 -3.05 -14.29
CA PRO A 6 13.30 -1.99 -14.77
C PRO A 6 12.66 -1.30 -13.56
N GLY A 7 12.68 0.03 -13.53
CA GLY A 7 12.14 0.81 -12.41
C GLY A 7 10.73 0.35 -12.06
N ASN A 8 10.61 -0.39 -10.96
CA ASN A 8 9.36 -0.99 -10.47
C ASN A 8 8.50 0.10 -9.83
N ASN A 9 8.02 1.05 -10.63
CA ASN A 9 7.05 2.03 -10.16
C ASN A 9 5.69 1.33 -10.04
N LYS A 10 5.44 0.80 -8.84
CA LYS A 10 4.15 0.21 -8.46
C LYS A 10 3.18 1.35 -8.14
N TRP A 11 2.12 1.45 -8.94
CA TRP A 11 1.10 2.50 -8.83
C TRP A 11 -0.15 2.06 -8.07
N VAL A 12 -0.28 0.77 -7.80
CA VAL A 12 -1.44 0.17 -7.14
C VAL A 12 -0.95 -0.73 -6.02
N PHE A 13 -1.46 -0.51 -4.81
CA PHE A 13 -1.10 -1.23 -3.60
C PHE A 13 -2.33 -1.87 -3.00
N SER A 14 -2.28 -3.17 -2.70
CA SER A 14 -3.35 -3.78 -1.90
C SER A 14 -3.33 -3.22 -0.48
N PHE A 15 -4.48 -3.22 0.20
CA PHE A 15 -4.54 -2.76 1.59
C PHE A 15 -3.61 -3.54 2.54
N SER A 16 -3.32 -4.79 2.19
CA SER A 16 -2.40 -5.66 2.93
C SER A 16 -0.92 -5.31 2.70
N GLU A 17 -0.60 -4.61 1.62
CA GLU A 17 0.77 -4.19 1.28
C GLU A 17 1.12 -2.78 1.77
N GLY A 18 0.11 -1.97 2.10
CA GLY A 18 0.28 -0.60 2.60
C GLY A 18 0.38 -0.49 4.11
N ASP A 19 0.60 0.73 4.61
CA ASP A 19 0.54 1.05 6.03
C ASP A 19 0.04 2.49 6.28
N GLY A 20 -0.26 2.81 7.54
CA GLY A 20 -0.71 4.14 7.94
C GLY A 20 0.34 5.26 7.83
N LYS A 21 1.61 4.92 7.56
CA LYS A 21 2.74 5.87 7.51
C LYS A 21 2.96 6.41 6.11
N ASN A 22 2.63 5.63 5.08
CA ASN A 22 2.78 5.99 3.66
C ASN A 22 1.68 6.93 3.15
N LYS A 23 1.30 7.95 3.91
CA LYS A 23 0.20 8.89 3.57
C LYS A 23 0.47 9.71 2.31
N THR A 24 1.73 10.01 2.02
CA THR A 24 2.13 10.74 0.80
C THR A 24 1.92 9.90 -0.46
N LEU A 25 2.07 8.58 -0.35
CA LEU A 25 1.94 7.64 -1.46
C LEU A 25 0.51 7.11 -1.61
N LEU A 26 -0.12 6.70 -0.50
CA LEU A 26 -1.44 6.04 -0.47
C LEU A 26 -2.60 7.03 -0.23
N GLY A 27 -2.29 8.29 0.07
CA GLY A 27 -3.26 9.27 0.55
C GLY A 27 -3.74 9.00 1.98
N GLY A 28 -4.40 9.99 2.59
CA GLY A 28 -4.86 9.87 3.98
C GLY A 28 -5.94 8.80 4.21
N LYS A 29 -6.81 8.56 3.24
CA LYS A 29 -7.87 7.52 3.32
C LYS A 29 -7.29 6.12 3.06
N GLY A 30 -6.45 5.98 2.03
CA GLY A 30 -5.81 4.71 1.70
C GLY A 30 -4.89 4.21 2.81
N ALA A 31 -4.07 5.11 3.37
CA ALA A 31 -3.22 4.78 4.51
C ALA A 31 -4.02 4.31 5.74
N ASN A 32 -5.17 4.94 6.03
CA ASN A 32 -6.03 4.49 7.13
C ASN A 32 -6.65 3.12 6.86
N LEU A 33 -7.10 2.83 5.63
CA LEU A 33 -7.63 1.49 5.28
C LEU A 33 -6.56 0.41 5.36
N CYS A 34 -5.32 0.72 4.96
CA CYS A 34 -4.19 -0.19 5.10
C CYS A 34 -3.87 -0.45 6.58
N GLU A 35 -3.87 0.58 7.41
CA GLU A 35 -3.66 0.44 8.86
C GLU A 35 -4.76 -0.41 9.51
N MET A 36 -6.03 -0.17 9.18
CA MET A 36 -7.17 -0.97 9.65
C MET A 36 -7.02 -2.45 9.25
N THR A 37 -6.54 -2.71 8.04
CA THR A 37 -6.25 -4.07 7.54
C THR A 37 -5.11 -4.72 8.33
N ARG A 38 -4.04 -3.98 8.63
CA ARG A 38 -2.88 -4.48 9.41
C ARG A 38 -3.20 -4.80 10.87
N ILE A 39 -4.07 -4.03 11.51
CA ILE A 39 -4.48 -4.29 12.90
C ILE A 39 -5.53 -5.41 13.01
N GLY A 40 -5.91 -6.02 11.89
CA GLY A 40 -6.83 -7.17 11.86
C GLY A 40 -8.31 -6.80 11.94
N LEU A 41 -8.69 -5.56 11.62
CA LEU A 41 -10.10 -5.23 11.42
C LEU A 41 -10.60 -5.87 10.13
N ASN A 42 -11.87 -6.26 10.11
CA ASN A 42 -12.54 -6.76 8.91
C ASN A 42 -12.76 -5.62 7.91
N VAL A 43 -11.70 -5.28 7.18
CA VAL A 43 -11.73 -4.38 6.04
C VAL A 43 -11.95 -5.23 4.78
N PRO A 44 -12.92 -4.88 3.92
CA PRO A 44 -13.07 -5.54 2.63
C PRO A 44 -11.76 -5.47 1.82
N PRO A 45 -11.37 -6.55 1.12
CA PRO A 45 -10.16 -6.54 0.30
C PRO A 45 -10.26 -5.46 -0.79
N GLY A 46 -9.17 -4.73 -0.99
CA GLY A 46 -9.13 -3.62 -1.93
C GLY A 46 -7.72 -3.12 -2.21
N PHE A 47 -7.64 -2.10 -3.04
CA PHE A 47 -6.40 -1.48 -3.49
C PHE A 47 -6.50 0.05 -3.49
N VAL A 48 -5.35 0.71 -3.36
CA VAL A 48 -5.16 2.16 -3.43
C VAL A 48 -4.02 2.53 -4.37
#